data_AF-A0A6N7R6K5-F1
#
_entry.id   AF-A0A6N7R6K5-F1
#
_cell.length_a   1.000
_cell.length_b   1.000
_cell.length_c   1.000
_cell.angle_alpha   90.00
_cell.angle_beta   90.00
_cell.angle_gamma   90.00
#
_symmetry.space_group_name_H-M   'P 1'
#
loop_
_entity.id
_entity.type
_entity.pdbx_description
1 polymer ?
#
loop_
_entity_poly.entity_id
_entity_poly.type
_entity_poly.pdbx_seq_one_letter_code
_entity_poly.pdbx_strand_id
1 'polypeptide(L)'
;MVEKVYDLDLVTQQDDLYDYFSDHDNYSNDFIPFDYIDINEEVEGDLTMCALNRLVNGKTDNFYEKIFEVYKAGGWPCGWKGTYPNGEVIVYVP
;
A
#
# COMPACT_ATOMS: atom_id res chain seq x y z
N MET A 1 9.99 15.54 -6.03
CA MET A 1 9.75 14.16 -5.54
C MET A 1 11.02 13.34 -5.66
N VAL A 2 11.60 13.21 -6.85
CA VAL A 2 12.85 12.46 -7.10
C VAL A 2 14.03 12.93 -6.24
N GLU A 3 14.27 14.24 -6.06
CA GLU A 3 15.36 14.72 -5.19
C GLU A 3 15.20 14.33 -3.71
N LYS A 4 13.98 14.38 -3.17
CA LYS A 4 13.72 13.95 -1.78
C LYS A 4 13.89 12.44 -1.58
N VAL A 5 13.76 11.65 -2.65
CA VAL A 5 13.95 10.19 -2.62
C VAL A 5 15.42 9.83 -2.46
N TYR A 6 16.31 10.58 -3.12
CA TYR A 6 17.76 10.40 -2.99
C TYR A 6 18.31 10.94 -1.66
N ASP A 7 17.79 12.05 -1.15
CA ASP A 7 18.28 12.67 0.10
C ASP A 7 17.94 11.86 1.37
N LEU A 8 16.94 10.97 1.32
CA LEU A 8 16.43 10.22 2.48
C LEU A 8 16.82 8.73 2.49
N ASP A 9 17.69 8.29 1.56
CA ASP A 9 18.05 6.88 1.36
C ASP A 9 16.81 5.97 1.28
N LEU A 10 15.79 6.42 0.54
CA LEU A 10 14.51 5.72 0.47
C LEU A 10 14.59 4.39 -0.27
N VAL A 11 15.68 4.15 -1.02
CA VAL A 11 15.92 2.86 -1.69
C VAL A 11 16.14 1.79 -0.62
N THR A 12 17.04 2.03 0.33
CA THR A 12 17.27 1.08 1.43
C THR A 12 16.03 0.92 2.32
N GLN A 13 15.28 1.99 2.59
CA GLN A 13 14.03 1.86 3.35
C GLN A 13 12.92 1.14 2.58
N GLN A 14 12.90 1.25 1.25
CA GLN A 14 12.00 0.47 0.40
C GLN A 14 12.37 -1.01 0.42
N ASP A 15 13.67 -1.33 0.37
CA ASP A 15 14.17 -2.70 0.48
C ASP A 15 13.82 -3.31 1.85
N ASP A 16 14.06 -2.58 2.95
CA ASP A 16 13.71 -3.02 4.31
C ASP A 16 12.20 -3.29 4.46
N LEU A 17 11.35 -2.42 3.88
CA LEU A 17 9.91 -2.61 3.88
C LEU A 17 9.52 -3.82 3.03
N TYR A 18 10.11 -3.97 1.85
CA TYR A 18 9.84 -5.09 0.96
C TYR A 18 10.22 -6.43 1.62
N ASP A 19 11.39 -6.50 2.26
CA ASP A 19 11.83 -7.68 3.00
C ASP A 19 10.87 -7.99 4.16
N TYR A 20 10.38 -6.98 4.87
CA TYR A 20 9.40 -7.17 5.95
C TYR A 20 8.04 -7.68 5.43
N PHE A 21 7.53 -7.09 4.34
CA PHE A 21 6.23 -7.45 3.76
C PHE A 21 6.26 -8.79 3.04
N SER A 22 7.38 -9.16 2.42
CA SER A 22 7.53 -10.44 1.73
C SER A 22 7.85 -11.61 2.66
N ASP A 23 8.11 -11.37 3.95
CA ASP A 23 8.33 -12.43 4.92
C ASP A 23 6.99 -13.07 5.33
N HIS A 24 6.77 -14.28 4.84
CA HIS A 24 5.52 -15.02 5.01
C HIS A 24 5.29 -15.44 6.48
N ASP A 25 6.33 -15.47 7.31
CA ASP A 25 6.20 -15.75 8.74
C ASP A 25 5.52 -14.58 9.50
N ASN A 26 5.44 -13.39 8.89
CA ASN A 26 4.74 -12.23 9.47
C ASN A 26 3.22 -12.29 9.33
N TYR A 27 2.68 -13.23 8.54
CA TYR A 27 1.26 -13.33 8.23
C TYR A 27 0.66 -14.64 8.73
N SER A 28 -0.59 -14.58 9.18
CA SER A 28 -1.35 -15.80 9.46
C SER A 28 -1.74 -16.48 8.16
N ASN A 29 -1.58 -17.80 8.07
CA ASN A 29 -2.12 -18.62 6.97
C ASN A 29 -3.65 -18.49 6.83
N ASP A 30 -4.34 -18.04 7.88
CA ASP A 30 -5.78 -17.78 7.87
C ASP A 30 -6.13 -16.41 7.27
N PHE A 31 -5.14 -15.53 7.05
CA PHE A 31 -5.35 -14.19 6.55
C PHE A 31 -5.46 -14.18 5.03
N ILE A 32 -4.55 -14.87 4.32
CA ILE A 32 -4.58 -15.00 2.85
C ILE A 32 -4.07 -16.39 2.45
N PRO A 33 -4.87 -17.21 1.73
CA PRO A 33 -4.41 -18.51 1.27
C PRO A 33 -3.25 -18.33 0.26
N PHE A 34 -2.12 -18.98 0.49
CA PHE A 34 -0.94 -18.92 -0.38
C PHE A 34 -1.19 -19.37 -1.83
N ASP A 35 -2.31 -20.04 -2.08
CA ASP A 35 -2.78 -20.38 -3.42
C ASP A 35 -3.09 -19.13 -4.28
N TYR A 36 -3.13 -17.93 -3.67
CA TYR A 36 -3.35 -16.64 -4.32
C TYR A 36 -2.16 -15.68 -4.12
N ILE A 37 -0.95 -16.12 -4.50
CA ILE A 37 0.28 -15.32 -4.39
C ILE A 37 0.14 -13.93 -5.05
N ASP A 38 -0.54 -13.86 -6.20
CA ASP A 38 -0.78 -12.60 -6.93
C ASP A 38 -1.57 -11.59 -6.10
N ILE A 39 -2.49 -12.05 -5.25
CA ILE A 39 -3.29 -11.19 -4.36
C ILE A 39 -2.42 -10.65 -3.23
N ASN A 40 -1.51 -11.47 -2.66
CA ASN A 40 -0.60 -11.00 -1.62
C ASN A 40 0.33 -9.92 -2.14
N GLU A 41 0.97 -10.14 -3.29
CA GLU A 41 1.92 -9.19 -3.89
C GLU A 41 1.25 -7.83 -4.18
N GLU A 42 -0.02 -7.81 -4.61
CA GLU A 42 -0.77 -6.57 -4.82
C GLU A 42 -1.02 -5.81 -3.50
N VAL A 43 -1.45 -6.51 -2.43
CA VAL A 43 -1.67 -5.88 -1.11
C VAL A 43 -0.36 -5.36 -0.51
N GLU A 44 0.71 -6.15 -0.57
CA GLU A 44 2.03 -5.77 -0.06
C GLU A 44 2.56 -4.54 -0.78
N GLY A 45 2.42 -4.49 -2.12
CA GLY A 45 2.80 -3.34 -2.93
C GLY A 45 2.06 -2.07 -2.51
N ASP A 46 0.73 -2.14 -2.36
CA ASP A 46 -0.07 -0.99 -1.93
C ASP A 46 0.30 -0.51 -0.52
N LEU A 47 0.46 -1.43 0.43
CA LEU A 47 0.81 -1.09 1.82
C LEU A 47 2.23 -0.51 1.93
N THR A 48 3.16 -1.01 1.13
CA THR A 48 4.52 -0.44 1.00
C THR A 48 4.45 1.01 0.53
N MET A 49 3.68 1.29 -0.51
CA MET A 49 3.51 2.67 -1.00
C MET A 49 2.81 3.57 0.01
N CYS A 50 1.88 3.05 0.81
CA CYS A 50 1.28 3.77 1.92
C CYS A 50 2.31 4.14 2.99
N ALA A 51 3.19 3.20 3.36
CA ALA A 51 4.26 3.45 4.33
C ALA A 51 5.27 4.49 3.80
N LEU A 52 5.74 4.34 2.56
CA LEU A 52 6.65 5.29 1.92
C LEU A 52 6.03 6.69 1.81
N ASN A 53 4.75 6.79 1.47
CA ASN A 53 4.04 8.06 1.43
C ASN A 53 4.06 8.75 2.81
N ARG A 54 3.81 8.02 3.89
CA ARG A 54 3.84 8.57 5.25
C ARG A 54 5.23 9.01 5.66
N LEU A 55 6.25 8.24 5.29
CA LEU A 55 7.64 8.58 5.57
C LEU A 55 8.05 9.91 4.90
N VAL A 56 7.69 10.09 3.62
CA VAL A 56 8.11 11.26 2.83
C VAL A 56 7.23 12.48 3.05
N ASN A 57 5.92 12.28 3.13
CA ASN A 57 4.93 13.36 3.13
C ASN A 57 4.25 13.56 4.48
N GLY A 58 4.46 12.64 5.44
CA GLY A 58 3.65 12.57 6.65
C GLY A 58 2.23 12.06 6.36
N LYS A 59 1.40 12.02 7.40
CA LYS A 59 -0.01 11.67 7.26
C LYS A 59 -0.79 12.86 6.70
N THR A 60 -1.22 12.76 5.44
CA THR A 60 -1.93 13.83 4.70
C THR A 60 -3.18 13.29 4.02
N ASP A 61 -4.17 14.13 3.70
CA ASP A 61 -5.34 13.70 2.92
C ASP A 61 -4.94 13.52 1.44
N ASN A 62 -4.42 12.33 1.11
CA ASN A 62 -3.92 12.00 -0.22
C ASN A 62 -4.37 10.61 -0.66
N PHE A 63 -4.03 10.25 -1.90
CA PHE A 63 -4.41 8.97 -2.50
C PHE A 63 -4.07 7.77 -1.61
N TYR A 64 -2.83 7.67 -1.13
CA TYR A 64 -2.36 6.51 -0.38
C TYR A 64 -3.04 6.37 1.00
N GLU A 65 -3.36 7.48 1.67
CA GLU A 65 -4.16 7.38 2.90
C GLU A 65 -5.58 6.87 2.62
N LYS A 66 -6.18 7.20 1.47
CA LYS A 66 -7.49 6.66 1.07
C LYS A 66 -7.40 5.15 0.81
N ILE A 67 -6.35 4.69 0.13
CA ILE A 67 -6.08 3.25 -0.09
C ILE A 67 -5.91 2.51 1.24
N PHE A 68 -5.12 3.07 2.16
CA PHE A 68 -4.91 2.46 3.47
C PHE A 68 -6.20 2.31 4.29
N GLU A 69 -7.10 3.31 4.24
CA GLU A 69 -8.40 3.21 4.94
C GLU A 69 -9.34 2.17 4.29
N VAL A 70 -9.24 1.92 2.98
CA VAL A 70 -9.95 0.83 2.31
C VAL A 70 -9.51 -0.53 2.83
N TYR A 71 -8.20 -0.77 2.88
CA TYR A 71 -7.66 -2.03 3.44
C TYR A 71 -8.03 -2.22 4.91
N LYS A 72 -7.96 -1.17 5.72
CA LYS A 72 -8.41 -1.22 7.13
C LYS A 72 -9.88 -1.59 7.29
N ALA A 73 -10.72 -1.26 6.31
CA ALA A 73 -12.13 -1.63 6.29
C ALA A 73 -12.38 -3.04 5.72
N GLY A 74 -11.33 -3.76 5.29
CA GLY A 74 -11.44 -5.07 4.65
C GLY A 74 -11.88 -5.01 3.17
N GLY A 75 -11.83 -3.83 2.56
CA GLY A 75 -12.14 -3.65 1.14
C GLY A 75 -10.91 -3.81 0.24
N TRP A 76 -11.16 -4.10 -1.03
CA TRP A 76 -10.13 -4.16 -2.07
C TRP A 76 -10.20 -2.93 -2.98
N PRO A 77 -9.15 -2.09 -3.06
CA PRO A 77 -9.13 -0.94 -3.95
C PRO A 77 -8.98 -1.39 -5.41
N CYS A 78 -9.97 -1.12 -6.26
CA CYS A 78 -10.00 -1.59 -7.66
C CYS A 78 -9.82 -0.47 -8.69
N GLY A 79 -9.83 0.79 -8.27
CA GLY A 79 -9.68 1.91 -9.19
C GLY A 79 -10.17 3.24 -8.65
N TRP A 80 -10.34 4.19 -9.57
CA TRP A 80 -10.73 5.56 -9.25
C TRP A 80 -11.79 6.07 -10.22
N LYS A 81 -12.87 6.63 -9.68
CA LYS A 81 -13.97 7.23 -10.45
C LYS A 81 -13.86 8.74 -10.46
N GLY A 82 -13.80 9.34 -11.64
CA GLY A 82 -13.68 10.78 -11.84
C GLY A 82 -12.23 11.27 -11.85
N THR A 83 -12.02 12.57 -11.66
CA THR A 83 -10.69 13.19 -11.79
C THR A 83 -10.07 13.40 -10.42
N TYR A 84 -8.87 12.85 -10.18
CA TYR A 84 -8.10 13.13 -8.97
C TYR A 84 -7.78 14.64 -8.84
N PRO A 85 -7.88 15.25 -7.63
CA PRO A 85 -8.18 14.66 -6.33
C PRO A 85 -9.68 14.56 -5.98
N ASN A 86 -10.57 15.07 -6.83
CA ASN A 86 -12.01 15.22 -6.57
C ASN A 86 -12.85 13.97 -6.88
N GLY A 87 -12.23 12.86 -7.25
CA GLY A 87 -12.91 11.60 -7.50
C GLY A 87 -13.03 10.71 -6.28
N GLU A 88 -13.50 9.49 -6.50
CA GLU A 88 -13.81 8.49 -5.47
C GLU A 88 -13.02 7.20 -5.73
N VAL A 89 -12.54 6.55 -4.67
CA VAL A 89 -11.96 5.20 -4.79
C VAL A 89 -13.09 4.21 -5.07
N ILE A 90 -12.88 3.34 -6.06
CA ILE A 90 -13.77 2.21 -6.34
C ILE A 90 -13.26 1.03 -5.52
N VAL A 91 -14.13 0.43 -4.71
CA VAL A 91 -13.79 -0.64 -3.78
C VAL A 91 -14.64 -1.87 -4.07
N TYR A 92 -14.01 -3.03 -4.18
CA TYR A 92 -14.68 -4.32 -4.10
C TYR A 92 -14.81 -4.75 -2.65
N VAL A 93 -15.99 -5.24 -2.27
CA VAL A 93 -16.27 -5.81 -0.96
C VAL A 93 -16.86 -7.20 -1.19
N PRO A 94 -16.24 -8.28 -0.68
CA PRO A 94 -16.73 -9.64 -0.85
C PRO A 94 -18.04 -9.93 -0.09
#